data_AF-A0AAU3FLM1-F1
#
_entry.id   AF-A0AAU3FLM1-F1
#
_cell.length_a   1.000
_cell.length_b   1.000
_cell.length_c   1.000
_cell.angle_alpha   90.00
_cell.angle_beta   90.00
_cell.angle_gamma   90.00
#
_symmetry.space_group_name_H-M   'P 1'
#
loop_
_entity.id
_entity.type
_entity.pdbx_description
1 polymer ?
#
loop_
_entity_poly.entity_id
_entity_poly.type
_entity_poly.pdbx_seq_one_letter_code
_entity_poly.pdbx_strand_id
1 'polypeptide(L)'
;MTHSQPPYGGQPDPNVTPWSGPPAPPAQPGGYPAYGQPPPQFATPVPPPQKSNRGLVIGLSVGAAVVVLLALCGAGIGLFLVNGDDDDPKPIASASTPANPTAGPQPSTDTSAEPQPSESQEQPNNNNGVTARYSSELSAVCDGGQILNAAAYNGPSGAKAYAFSNSPDRPSSWSSKSVSSNKPYYAKSADFQTVSVVGCLKVVDGSEGAPKECNYKDSAGKTVSVSYISSRYTLTFYAAKTGEKIGDGGTVNAPANRCPSFISYNKATMKSYAAPDSGSIEAALDKFLS
;
A
#
# COMPACT_ATOMS: atom_id res chain seq x y z
N MET A 1 29.07 -67.18 -7.73
CA MET A 1 29.83 -66.58 -8.85
C MET A 1 29.70 -65.07 -8.75
N THR A 2 30.78 -64.37 -9.11
CA THR A 2 30.92 -62.92 -9.31
C THR A 2 30.88 -61.98 -8.09
N HIS A 3 32.09 -61.56 -7.71
CA HIS A 3 32.43 -60.37 -6.94
C HIS A 3 32.09 -59.09 -7.71
N SER A 4 31.88 -57.96 -7.02
CA SER A 4 32.50 -56.66 -7.34
C SER A 4 32.04 -55.57 -6.35
N GLN A 5 32.87 -55.28 -5.34
CA GLN A 5 32.90 -53.95 -4.72
C GLN A 5 34.06 -53.15 -5.35
N PRO A 6 33.85 -51.88 -5.73
CA PRO A 6 34.95 -50.99 -6.09
C PRO A 6 35.57 -50.28 -4.88
N PRO A 7 36.89 -50.00 -4.90
CA PRO A 7 37.62 -49.29 -3.85
C PRO A 7 37.80 -47.79 -4.11
N TYR A 8 37.90 -47.02 -3.01
CA TYR A 8 38.60 -45.74 -2.76
C TYR A 8 38.67 -44.59 -3.78
N GLY A 9 38.44 -43.37 -3.27
CA GLY A 9 38.95 -42.08 -3.76
C GLY A 9 37.91 -40.95 -3.55
N GLY A 10 38.18 -39.76 -3.01
CA GLY A 10 39.37 -39.08 -2.53
C GLY A 10 38.93 -37.81 -1.79
N GLN A 11 39.80 -37.27 -0.95
CA GLN A 11 39.59 -36.09 -0.10
C GLN A 11 39.47 -34.80 -0.95
N PRO A 12 38.50 -33.89 -0.69
CA PRO A 12 38.38 -32.65 -1.44
C PRO A 12 39.47 -31.64 -1.04
N ASP A 13 40.13 -31.08 -2.05
CA ASP A 13 41.11 -29.99 -1.94
C ASP A 13 40.40 -28.67 -1.55
N PRO A 14 40.84 -27.93 -0.52
CA PRO A 14 40.13 -26.77 0.00
C PRO A 14 40.31 -25.47 -0.81
N ASN A 15 40.81 -25.50 -2.06
CA ASN A 15 41.13 -24.27 -2.79
C ASN A 15 40.57 -24.21 -4.22
N VAL A 16 39.24 -24.22 -4.36
CA VAL A 16 38.55 -23.90 -5.62
C VAL A 16 37.50 -22.81 -5.42
N THR A 17 37.86 -21.59 -5.81
CA THR A 17 36.95 -20.46 -6.00
C THR A 17 36.25 -20.56 -7.37
N PRO A 18 34.91 -20.44 -7.46
CA PRO A 18 34.19 -20.61 -8.72
C PRO A 18 33.93 -19.27 -9.42
N TRP A 19 34.95 -18.59 -9.94
CA TRP A 19 34.77 -17.43 -10.84
C TRP A 19 35.96 -17.30 -11.80
N SER A 20 35.84 -17.90 -12.99
CA SER A 20 36.74 -17.64 -14.13
C SER A 20 35.90 -17.29 -15.36
N GLY A 21 35.73 -15.97 -15.58
CA GLY A 21 35.28 -15.43 -16.86
C GLY A 21 36.40 -15.42 -17.91
N PRO A 22 36.08 -15.23 -19.19
CA PRO A 22 37.06 -15.30 -20.29
C PRO A 22 38.07 -14.13 -20.26
N PRO A 23 39.31 -14.36 -20.77
CA PRO A 23 40.41 -13.39 -20.69
C PRO A 23 40.23 -12.18 -21.61
N ALA A 24 40.60 -11.00 -21.10
CA ALA A 24 40.66 -9.75 -21.85
C ALA A 24 41.83 -9.77 -22.88
N PRO A 25 41.65 -9.17 -24.07
CA PRO A 25 42.72 -9.07 -25.07
C PRO A 25 43.81 -8.04 -24.67
N PRO A 26 45.06 -8.26 -25.11
CA PRO A 26 46.23 -7.47 -24.69
C PRO A 26 46.25 -6.03 -25.22
N ALA A 27 46.71 -5.11 -24.38
CA ALA A 27 46.95 -3.71 -24.71
C ALA A 27 48.13 -3.55 -25.68
N GLN A 28 47.92 -2.77 -26.75
CA GLN A 28 48.94 -2.38 -27.72
C GLN A 28 49.53 -1.00 -27.38
N PRO A 29 50.85 -0.77 -27.52
CA PRO A 29 51.50 0.49 -27.22
C PRO A 29 51.63 1.42 -28.45
N GLY A 30 51.35 2.72 -28.25
CA GLY A 30 51.98 3.85 -28.95
C GLY A 30 51.65 4.09 -30.44
N GLY A 31 50.84 5.11 -30.73
CA GLY A 31 50.65 5.68 -32.07
C GLY A 31 50.29 7.17 -32.03
N TYR A 32 50.90 7.95 -32.92
CA TYR A 32 50.97 9.42 -33.03
C TYR A 32 49.63 10.17 -33.19
N PRO A 33 49.57 11.50 -32.91
CA PRO A 33 48.33 12.29 -32.96
C PRO A 33 47.90 12.63 -34.39
N ALA A 34 46.62 12.42 -34.68
CA ALA A 34 45.97 12.86 -35.90
C ALA A 34 45.59 14.34 -35.80
N TYR A 35 46.15 15.14 -36.72
CA TYR A 35 45.78 16.53 -36.97
C TYR A 35 44.37 16.63 -37.55
N GLY A 36 43.56 17.56 -37.02
CA GLY A 36 42.38 18.09 -37.72
C GLY A 36 41.04 17.84 -37.03
N GLN A 37 40.73 18.58 -35.97
CA GLN A 37 39.34 18.91 -35.63
C GLN A 37 39.16 20.43 -35.54
N PRO A 38 38.15 21.00 -36.21
CA PRO A 38 37.82 22.41 -36.09
C PRO A 38 37.26 22.73 -34.69
N PRO A 39 37.46 23.96 -34.17
CA PRO A 39 37.09 24.32 -32.81
C PRO A 39 35.57 24.34 -32.60
N PRO A 40 35.09 23.99 -31.39
CA PRO A 40 33.66 24.08 -31.05
C PRO A 40 33.21 25.55 -31.07
N GLN A 41 32.11 25.79 -31.79
CA GLN A 41 31.42 27.07 -31.85
C GLN A 41 30.82 27.38 -30.47
N PHE A 42 31.19 28.54 -29.92
CA PHE A 42 30.66 29.05 -28.67
C PHE A 42 29.14 29.20 -28.73
N ALA A 43 28.47 28.68 -27.71
CA ALA A 43 27.03 28.76 -27.53
C ALA A 43 26.55 30.22 -27.53
N THR A 44 25.48 30.48 -28.27
CA THR A 44 24.77 31.75 -28.28
C THR A 44 24.06 32.00 -26.94
N PRO A 45 23.86 33.26 -26.52
CA PRO A 45 23.20 33.59 -25.26
C PRO A 45 21.74 33.10 -25.23
N VAL A 46 21.39 32.40 -24.16
CA VAL A 46 20.00 31.99 -23.86
C VAL A 46 19.17 33.26 -23.61
N PRO A 47 18.04 33.46 -24.30
CA PRO A 47 17.17 34.61 -24.05
C PRO A 47 16.58 34.55 -22.64
N PRO A 48 16.40 35.71 -21.96
CA PRO A 48 15.87 35.74 -20.60
C PRO A 48 14.42 35.23 -20.56
N PRO A 49 14.03 34.56 -19.44
CA PRO A 49 12.71 33.98 -19.30
C PRO A 49 11.62 35.05 -19.36
N GLN A 50 10.65 34.87 -20.27
CA GLN A 50 9.48 35.73 -20.34
C GLN A 50 8.60 35.55 -19.10
N LYS A 51 8.37 36.66 -18.39
CA LYS A 51 7.52 36.74 -17.20
C LYS A 51 6.06 36.48 -17.60
N SER A 52 5.54 35.30 -17.27
CA SER A 52 4.14 34.95 -17.53
C SER A 52 3.23 35.47 -16.41
N ASN A 53 2.19 36.22 -16.77
CA ASN A 53 1.18 36.74 -15.84
C ASN A 53 0.11 35.70 -15.46
N ARG A 54 0.40 34.40 -15.60
CA ARG A 54 -0.57 33.31 -15.34
C ARG A 54 -1.03 33.27 -13.88
N GLY A 55 -0.21 33.71 -12.92
CA GLY A 55 -0.58 33.78 -11.51
C GLY A 55 -1.70 34.79 -11.20
N LEU A 56 -1.79 35.88 -11.95
CA LEU A 56 -2.83 36.91 -11.75
C LEU A 56 -4.21 36.42 -12.22
N VAL A 57 -4.25 35.65 -13.32
CA VAL A 57 -5.50 35.12 -13.90
C VAL A 57 -6.07 33.97 -13.03
N ILE A 58 -5.20 33.15 -12.43
CA ILE A 58 -5.61 32.08 -11.51
C ILE A 58 -6.07 32.66 -10.15
N GLY A 59 -5.46 33.75 -9.68
CA GLY A 59 -5.89 34.41 -8.44
C GLY A 59 -7.28 35.06 -8.52
N LEU A 60 -7.64 35.64 -9.67
CA LEU A 60 -8.90 36.37 -9.84
C LEU A 60 -10.12 35.45 -10.02
N SER A 61 -9.90 34.26 -10.59
CA SER A 61 -10.96 33.26 -10.83
C SER A 61 -11.41 32.53 -9.55
N VAL A 62 -10.49 32.25 -8.62
CA VAL A 62 -10.82 31.62 -7.33
C VAL A 62 -11.52 32.62 -6.39
N GLY A 63 -11.11 33.89 -6.38
CA GLY A 63 -11.74 34.93 -5.56
C GLY A 63 -13.20 35.19 -5.93
N ALA A 64 -13.51 35.25 -7.22
CA ALA A 64 -14.88 35.49 -7.69
C ALA A 64 -15.83 34.32 -7.35
N ALA A 65 -15.36 33.07 -7.42
CA ALA A 65 -16.17 31.89 -7.11
C ALA A 65 -16.57 31.86 -5.62
N VAL A 66 -15.65 32.22 -4.71
CA VAL A 66 -15.93 32.23 -3.26
C VAL A 66 -16.91 33.35 -2.88
N VAL A 67 -16.80 34.53 -3.50
CA VAL A 67 -17.73 35.65 -3.24
C VAL A 67 -19.14 35.34 -3.76
N VAL A 68 -19.26 34.70 -4.93
CA VAL A 68 -20.56 34.28 -5.47
C VAL A 68 -21.19 33.17 -4.62
N LEU A 69 -20.40 32.22 -4.13
CA LEU A 69 -20.92 31.15 -3.25
C LEU A 69 -21.41 31.69 -1.91
N LEU A 70 -20.69 32.66 -1.32
CA LEU A 70 -21.12 33.32 -0.08
C LEU A 70 -22.36 34.19 -0.27
N ALA A 71 -22.51 34.84 -1.43
CA ALA A 71 -23.73 35.60 -1.76
C ALA A 71 -24.94 34.68 -1.97
N LEU A 72 -24.75 33.50 -2.57
CA LEU A 72 -25.82 32.52 -2.79
C LEU A 72 -26.20 31.76 -1.51
N CYS A 73 -25.28 31.54 -0.58
CA CYS A 73 -25.57 30.92 0.72
C CYS A 73 -26.04 31.91 1.79
N GLY A 74 -25.79 33.22 1.63
CA GLY A 74 -26.12 34.25 2.62
C GLY A 74 -27.54 34.83 2.56
N ALA A 75 -28.30 34.58 1.49
CA ALA A 75 -29.65 35.15 1.31
C ALA A 75 -30.79 34.28 1.90
N GLY A 76 -30.49 33.13 2.52
CA GLY A 76 -31.49 32.12 2.91
C GLY A 76 -32.03 32.18 4.35
N ILE A 77 -31.52 33.05 5.23
CA ILE A 77 -31.84 33.01 6.68
C ILE A 77 -32.67 34.24 7.15
N GLY A 78 -33.11 35.09 6.23
CA GLY A 78 -33.83 36.34 6.58
C GLY A 78 -35.36 36.31 6.51
N LEU A 79 -35.99 35.20 6.07
CA LEU A 79 -37.40 35.23 5.62
C LEU A 79 -38.27 34.08 6.15
N PHE A 80 -38.03 33.63 7.39
CA PHE A 80 -38.91 32.66 8.08
C PHE A 80 -39.05 32.96 9.59
N LEU A 81 -39.39 34.20 9.92
CA LEU A 81 -39.88 34.57 11.26
C LEU A 81 -41.12 35.47 11.16
N VAL A 82 -42.22 34.93 10.60
CA VAL A 82 -43.58 35.42 10.85
C VAL A 82 -44.55 34.26 10.55
N ASN A 83 -45.08 33.67 11.63
CA ASN A 83 -46.38 33.01 11.81
C ASN A 83 -46.25 31.76 12.70
N GLY A 84 -46.64 31.94 13.97
CA GLY A 84 -46.99 30.83 14.84
C GLY A 84 -48.42 30.37 14.56
N ASP A 85 -48.70 29.12 14.90
CA ASP A 85 -49.85 28.71 15.72
C ASP A 85 -49.68 27.24 16.15
N ASP A 86 -50.20 26.98 17.35
CA ASP A 86 -50.13 25.75 18.14
C ASP A 86 -50.88 24.56 17.52
N ASP A 87 -50.39 23.33 17.74
CA ASP A 87 -51.23 22.12 17.92
C ASP A 87 -50.38 20.91 18.42
N ASP A 88 -50.64 20.50 19.67
CA ASP A 88 -50.18 19.24 20.28
C ASP A 88 -51.07 18.05 19.84
N PRO A 89 -50.54 16.81 19.81
CA PRO A 89 -51.20 15.78 20.63
C PRO A 89 -50.27 14.73 21.29
N LYS A 90 -50.42 14.66 22.63
CA LYS A 90 -50.57 13.53 23.58
C LYS A 90 -49.99 12.11 23.24
N PRO A 91 -49.27 11.46 24.19
CA PRO A 91 -48.74 10.10 24.04
C PRO A 91 -49.72 9.01 24.50
N ILE A 92 -49.66 7.81 23.92
CA ILE A 92 -50.41 6.63 24.36
C ILE A 92 -49.44 5.52 24.77
N ALA A 93 -49.62 5.01 26.00
CA ALA A 93 -48.96 3.83 26.54
C ALA A 93 -49.93 2.62 26.59
N SER A 94 -49.35 1.44 26.38
CA SER A 94 -49.68 0.09 26.87
C SER A 94 -51.13 -0.44 26.91
N ALA A 95 -51.32 -1.64 26.36
CA ALA A 95 -52.30 -2.60 26.85
C ALA A 95 -51.76 -4.04 26.78
N SER A 96 -51.94 -4.77 27.87
CA SER A 96 -51.52 -6.15 28.13
C SER A 96 -52.75 -7.01 28.49
N THR A 97 -52.61 -8.34 28.33
CA THR A 97 -53.40 -9.48 28.92
C THR A 97 -54.70 -9.93 28.21
N PRO A 98 -55.24 -11.17 28.45
CA PRO A 98 -54.79 -12.30 29.29
C PRO A 98 -54.84 -13.71 28.63
N ALA A 99 -54.53 -14.76 29.43
CA ALA A 99 -54.39 -16.18 29.08
C ALA A 99 -55.52 -17.11 29.60
N ASN A 100 -55.54 -18.34 29.03
CA ASN A 100 -55.92 -19.69 29.54
C ASN A 100 -57.38 -20.21 29.45
N PRO A 101 -57.67 -21.54 29.60
CA PRO A 101 -57.13 -22.79 28.99
C PRO A 101 -58.24 -23.78 28.49
N THR A 102 -57.93 -24.93 27.85
CA THR A 102 -58.59 -26.27 28.01
C THR A 102 -57.91 -27.36 27.16
N ALA A 103 -57.82 -28.58 27.71
CA ALA A 103 -57.05 -29.74 27.26
C ALA A 103 -57.78 -30.75 26.34
N GLY A 104 -57.01 -31.56 25.59
CA GLY A 104 -57.40 -32.83 24.96
C GLY A 104 -56.24 -33.47 24.13
N PRO A 105 -56.08 -34.81 24.02
CA PRO A 105 -54.77 -35.47 23.85
C PRO A 105 -54.50 -36.25 22.52
N GLN A 106 -53.21 -36.25 22.08
CA GLN A 106 -52.43 -37.21 21.25
C GLN A 106 -52.89 -37.56 19.80
N PRO A 107 -52.05 -38.15 18.89
CA PRO A 107 -50.66 -38.61 19.02
C PRO A 107 -49.67 -38.25 17.87
N SER A 108 -48.42 -38.64 18.10
CA SER A 108 -47.20 -38.50 17.32
C SER A 108 -47.25 -38.97 15.85
N THR A 109 -46.53 -38.24 15.00
CA THR A 109 -45.89 -38.77 13.79
C THR A 109 -44.49 -38.18 13.67
N ASP A 110 -43.51 -39.05 13.47
CA ASP A 110 -42.12 -38.77 13.11
C ASP A 110 -41.98 -37.69 12.02
N THR A 111 -40.90 -36.91 12.04
CA THR A 111 -40.01 -36.68 10.88
C THR A 111 -38.98 -35.56 11.16
N SER A 112 -37.73 -35.93 10.95
CA SER A 112 -36.58 -35.16 10.44
C SER A 112 -36.03 -33.96 11.24
N ALA A 113 -34.76 -34.14 11.61
CA ALA A 113 -33.84 -33.09 11.99
C ALA A 113 -33.88 -31.92 11.00
N GLU A 114 -34.13 -30.72 11.52
CA GLU A 114 -33.98 -29.47 10.80
C GLU A 114 -32.54 -28.96 11.00
N PRO A 115 -31.78 -28.69 9.94
CA PRO A 115 -30.44 -28.13 10.07
C PRO A 115 -30.53 -26.69 10.56
N GLN A 116 -29.84 -26.39 11.67
CA GLN A 116 -29.51 -25.03 12.08
C GLN A 116 -28.94 -24.25 10.88
N PRO A 117 -29.48 -23.08 10.53
CA PRO A 117 -28.83 -22.20 9.58
C PRO A 117 -27.48 -21.79 10.16
N SER A 118 -26.42 -22.22 9.48
CA SER A 118 -25.05 -21.80 9.73
C SER A 118 -24.99 -20.28 9.82
N GLU A 119 -24.28 -19.80 10.85
CA GLU A 119 -23.82 -18.42 10.99
C GLU A 119 -23.27 -17.95 9.65
N SER A 120 -24.06 -17.15 8.95
CA SER A 120 -23.65 -16.48 7.74
C SER A 120 -22.59 -15.49 8.14
N GLN A 121 -21.41 -15.65 7.54
CA GLN A 121 -20.27 -14.76 7.66
C GLN A 121 -20.76 -13.31 7.59
N GLU A 122 -20.48 -12.56 8.64
CA GLU A 122 -20.80 -11.14 8.77
C GLU A 122 -19.98 -10.39 7.72
N GLN A 123 -20.53 -10.25 6.53
CA GLN A 123 -19.96 -9.43 5.48
C GLN A 123 -20.12 -7.97 5.93
N PRO A 124 -19.03 -7.22 6.16
CA PRO A 124 -19.15 -5.86 6.65
C PRO A 124 -19.81 -5.00 5.59
N ASN A 125 -21.02 -4.53 5.86
CA ASN A 125 -21.71 -3.54 5.02
C ASN A 125 -21.02 -2.19 5.23
N ASN A 126 -19.86 -2.02 4.62
CA ASN A 126 -19.00 -0.87 4.88
C ASN A 126 -19.39 0.29 3.95
N ASN A 127 -20.01 1.33 4.50
CA ASN A 127 -20.25 2.62 3.84
C ASN A 127 -18.95 3.38 3.47
N ASN A 128 -17.78 2.74 3.57
CA ASN A 128 -16.44 3.29 3.33
C ASN A 128 -15.92 3.00 1.90
N GLY A 129 -16.82 2.91 0.93
CA GLY A 129 -16.45 2.75 -0.48
C GLY A 129 -15.83 4.02 -1.06
N VAL A 130 -14.66 3.90 -1.69
CA VAL A 130 -13.96 5.01 -2.35
C VAL A 130 -13.93 4.77 -3.86
N THR A 131 -14.29 5.79 -4.64
CA THR A 131 -14.00 5.80 -6.09
C THR A 131 -12.63 6.42 -6.30
N ALA A 132 -11.61 5.59 -6.58
CA ALA A 132 -10.25 6.06 -6.73
C ALA A 132 -10.05 6.90 -8.00
N ARG A 133 -9.27 7.97 -7.86
CA ARG A 133 -8.71 8.82 -8.91
C ARG A 133 -7.20 8.59 -9.08
N TYR A 134 -6.55 8.05 -8.05
CA TYR A 134 -5.12 7.77 -8.05
C TYR A 134 -4.79 6.42 -7.39
N SER A 135 -3.69 5.79 -7.81
CA SER A 135 -3.22 4.52 -7.22
C SER A 135 -2.99 4.58 -5.70
N SER A 136 -2.67 5.74 -5.13
CA SER A 136 -2.49 5.90 -3.68
C SER A 136 -3.77 5.66 -2.88
N GLU A 137 -4.94 5.89 -3.48
CA GLU A 137 -6.23 5.69 -2.81
C GLU A 137 -6.59 4.21 -2.67
N LEU A 138 -5.90 3.30 -3.38
CA LEU A 138 -6.00 1.85 -3.16
C LEU A 138 -5.61 1.46 -1.73
N SER A 139 -4.85 2.29 -1.02
CA SER A 139 -4.50 2.07 0.38
C SER A 139 -5.70 2.06 1.33
N ALA A 140 -6.84 2.64 0.93
CA ALA A 140 -8.07 2.60 1.74
C ALA A 140 -8.54 1.17 2.03
N VAL A 141 -8.18 0.20 1.17
CA VAL A 141 -8.43 -1.23 1.40
C VAL A 141 -7.73 -1.72 2.67
N CYS A 142 -6.54 -1.19 2.98
CA CYS A 142 -5.78 -1.57 4.16
C CYS A 142 -6.37 -1.03 5.47
N ASP A 143 -7.28 -0.06 5.39
CA ASP A 143 -8.09 0.45 6.50
C ASP A 143 -9.50 -0.19 6.56
N GLY A 144 -9.74 -1.27 5.78
CA GLY A 144 -11.02 -1.98 5.71
C GLY A 144 -12.05 -1.34 4.76
N GLY A 145 -11.62 -0.40 3.92
CA GLY A 145 -12.43 0.16 2.85
C GLY A 145 -12.44 -0.70 1.59
N GLN A 146 -13.11 -0.21 0.55
CA GLN A 146 -13.16 -0.85 -0.76
C GLN A 146 -13.05 0.18 -1.89
N ILE A 147 -12.59 -0.25 -3.06
CA ILE A 147 -12.37 0.62 -4.22
C ILE A 147 -13.41 0.31 -5.31
N LEU A 148 -14.42 1.17 -5.41
CA LEU A 148 -15.62 0.90 -6.20
C LEU A 148 -15.34 0.72 -7.71
N ASN A 149 -14.30 1.38 -8.21
CA ASN A 149 -13.88 1.33 -9.61
C ASN A 149 -12.62 0.48 -9.85
N ALA A 150 -12.22 -0.37 -8.89
CA ALA A 150 -11.20 -1.39 -9.09
C ALA A 150 -11.74 -2.59 -9.88
N ALA A 151 -10.83 -3.41 -10.40
CA ALA A 151 -11.18 -4.64 -11.08
C ALA A 151 -11.70 -5.67 -10.06
N ALA A 152 -12.66 -6.50 -10.50
CA ALA A 152 -13.09 -7.63 -9.68
C ALA A 152 -11.96 -8.67 -9.58
N TYR A 153 -11.78 -9.25 -8.40
CA TYR A 153 -10.87 -10.37 -8.20
C TYR A 153 -11.56 -11.67 -8.61
N ASN A 154 -11.01 -12.34 -9.62
CA ASN A 154 -11.56 -13.58 -10.18
C ASN A 154 -10.60 -14.77 -10.00
N GLY A 155 -9.73 -14.68 -9.00
CA GLY A 155 -8.63 -15.63 -8.77
C GLY A 155 -7.25 -15.05 -9.09
N PRO A 156 -6.19 -15.82 -8.82
CA PRO A 156 -4.80 -15.34 -8.88
C PRO A 156 -4.31 -15.04 -10.30
N SER A 157 -4.68 -15.88 -11.26
CA SER A 157 -4.22 -15.77 -12.64
C SER A 157 -4.65 -14.44 -13.28
N GLY A 158 -3.68 -13.67 -13.75
CA GLY A 158 -3.89 -12.39 -14.43
C GLY A 158 -4.29 -11.23 -13.53
N ALA A 159 -4.38 -11.45 -12.21
CA ALA A 159 -4.67 -10.39 -11.26
C ALA A 159 -3.55 -9.34 -11.24
N LYS A 160 -3.95 -8.08 -11.08
CA LYS A 160 -3.04 -6.94 -10.91
C LYS A 160 -3.03 -6.52 -9.46
N ALA A 161 -1.84 -6.20 -8.93
CA ALA A 161 -1.65 -5.99 -7.51
C ALA A 161 -0.91 -4.69 -7.19
N TYR A 162 -1.30 -4.09 -6.06
CA TYR A 162 -0.53 -3.07 -5.36
C TYR A 162 -0.21 -3.55 -3.95
N ALA A 163 0.94 -3.16 -3.42
CA ALA A 163 1.29 -3.40 -2.02
C ALA A 163 1.49 -2.07 -1.28
N PHE A 164 1.06 -2.02 -0.03
CA PHE A 164 1.23 -0.88 0.85
C PHE A 164 1.78 -1.33 2.20
N SER A 165 2.60 -0.50 2.85
CA SER A 165 2.93 -0.69 4.27
C SER A 165 2.67 0.56 5.07
N ASN A 166 2.32 0.37 6.34
CA ASN A 166 2.41 1.42 7.33
C ASN A 166 3.81 1.45 7.98
N SER A 167 3.97 2.19 9.08
CA SER A 167 5.18 2.22 9.91
C SER A 167 4.83 2.33 11.39
N PRO A 168 5.73 1.94 12.32
CA PRO A 168 5.48 2.05 13.76
C PRO A 168 5.09 3.45 14.24
N ASP A 169 5.67 4.51 13.66
CA ASP A 169 5.36 5.90 14.01
C ASP A 169 4.09 6.44 13.33
N ARG A 170 3.59 5.76 12.31
CA ARG A 170 2.41 6.17 11.53
C ARG A 170 1.57 4.95 11.16
N PRO A 171 0.97 4.25 12.15
CA PRO A 171 0.27 2.99 11.92
C PRO A 171 -0.98 3.14 11.02
N SER A 172 -1.55 4.34 10.94
CA SER A 172 -2.69 4.67 10.07
C SER A 172 -2.29 5.33 8.74
N SER A 173 -0.99 5.40 8.40
CA SER A 173 -0.53 6.00 7.14
C SER A 173 0.12 4.94 6.27
N TRP A 174 -0.45 4.72 5.10
CA TRP A 174 -0.02 3.71 4.15
C TRP A 174 0.86 4.32 3.06
N SER A 175 1.99 3.68 2.80
CA SER A 175 2.92 4.03 1.74
C SER A 175 2.99 2.89 0.73
N SER A 176 2.87 3.22 -0.56
CA SER A 176 2.99 2.22 -1.62
C SER A 176 4.38 1.57 -1.61
N LYS A 177 4.42 0.30 -1.98
CA LYS A 177 5.63 -0.48 -2.17
C LYS A 177 5.77 -0.86 -3.63
N SER A 178 6.95 -0.60 -4.14
CA SER A 178 7.30 -0.93 -5.51
C SER A 178 7.40 -2.45 -5.64
N VAL A 179 6.80 -2.95 -6.71
CA VAL A 179 7.04 -4.28 -7.25
C VAL A 179 7.63 -4.09 -8.64
N SER A 180 8.49 -5.01 -9.06
CA SER A 180 9.19 -4.91 -10.33
C SER A 180 8.22 -4.90 -11.51
N SER A 181 8.50 -4.03 -12.49
CA SER A 181 7.65 -3.85 -13.68
C SER A 181 7.64 -5.05 -14.63
N ASN A 182 8.57 -6.00 -14.45
CA ASN A 182 8.60 -7.26 -15.19
C ASN A 182 7.63 -8.32 -14.65
N LYS A 183 7.00 -8.09 -13.49
CA LYS A 183 6.08 -9.04 -12.88
C LYS A 183 4.72 -9.03 -13.60
N PRO A 184 4.07 -10.19 -13.81
CA PRO A 184 2.79 -10.26 -14.51
C PRO A 184 1.67 -9.52 -13.76
N TYR A 185 1.76 -9.43 -12.44
CA TYR A 185 0.80 -8.70 -11.59
C TYR A 185 1.11 -7.20 -11.45
N TYR A 186 2.19 -6.69 -12.05
CA TYR A 186 2.48 -5.27 -12.01
C TYR A 186 1.36 -4.47 -12.70
N ALA A 187 0.93 -3.40 -12.04
CA ALA A 187 0.04 -2.38 -12.57
C ALA A 187 0.76 -1.03 -12.59
N LYS A 188 0.57 -0.27 -13.67
CA LYS A 188 1.05 1.11 -13.75
C LYS A 188 0.18 2.01 -12.90
N SER A 189 0.76 3.09 -12.40
CA SER A 189 0.06 4.10 -11.58
C SER A 189 -1.16 4.71 -12.28
N ALA A 190 -1.13 4.82 -13.61
CA ALA A 190 -2.24 5.32 -14.42
C ALA A 190 -3.34 4.27 -14.66
N ASP A 191 -3.01 2.99 -14.52
CA ASP A 191 -3.91 1.85 -14.80
C ASP A 191 -4.46 1.26 -13.49
N PHE A 192 -4.60 2.08 -12.44
CA PHE A 192 -4.99 1.62 -11.09
C PHE A 192 -6.37 0.94 -11.08
N GLN A 193 -7.25 1.24 -12.02
CA GLN A 193 -8.56 0.61 -12.17
C GLN A 193 -8.47 -0.87 -12.56
N THR A 194 -7.33 -1.31 -13.11
CA THR A 194 -7.09 -2.72 -13.44
C THR A 194 -6.70 -3.57 -12.23
N VAL A 195 -6.37 -2.93 -11.11
CA VAL A 195 -5.94 -3.60 -9.88
C VAL A 195 -7.12 -4.34 -9.27
N SER A 196 -6.92 -5.62 -8.96
CA SER A 196 -7.91 -6.47 -8.29
C SER A 196 -7.44 -6.93 -6.91
N VAL A 197 -6.14 -6.80 -6.60
CA VAL A 197 -5.55 -7.25 -5.33
C VAL A 197 -4.79 -6.10 -4.66
N VAL A 198 -4.98 -5.93 -3.35
CA VAL A 198 -4.16 -5.05 -2.51
C VAL A 198 -3.49 -5.88 -1.42
N GLY A 199 -2.16 -5.84 -1.37
CA GLY A 199 -1.35 -6.39 -0.29
C GLY A 199 -1.11 -5.34 0.79
N CYS A 200 -1.60 -5.59 2.00
CA CYS A 200 -1.47 -4.69 3.13
C CYS A 200 -0.45 -5.25 4.12
N LEU A 201 0.70 -4.59 4.22
CA LEU A 201 1.75 -4.88 5.18
C LEU A 201 1.51 -4.04 6.44
N LYS A 202 0.88 -4.64 7.44
CA LYS A 202 0.67 -4.02 8.74
C LYS A 202 1.83 -4.35 9.66
N VAL A 203 2.44 -3.33 10.26
CA VAL A 203 3.49 -3.51 11.26
C VAL A 203 2.98 -4.37 12.42
N VAL A 204 3.85 -5.24 12.92
CA VAL A 204 3.61 -6.02 14.14
C VAL A 204 4.08 -5.19 15.33
N ASP A 205 3.16 -4.83 16.22
CA ASP A 205 3.48 -4.04 17.41
C ASP A 205 4.52 -4.74 18.29
N GLY A 206 5.52 -4.00 18.76
CA GLY A 206 6.61 -4.54 19.58
C GLY A 206 7.63 -5.40 18.82
N SER A 207 7.56 -5.44 17.48
CA SER A 207 8.53 -6.16 16.66
C SER A 207 9.83 -5.42 16.38
N GLU A 208 9.99 -4.23 16.97
CA GLU A 208 11.17 -3.41 16.80
C GLU A 208 12.43 -4.12 17.29
N GLY A 209 13.43 -4.24 16.41
CA GLY A 209 14.74 -4.76 16.78
C GLY A 209 15.62 -3.70 17.44
N ALA A 210 16.81 -4.12 17.87
CA ALA A 210 17.82 -3.22 18.40
C ALA A 210 18.16 -2.10 17.38
N PRO A 211 18.17 -0.82 17.80
CA PRO A 211 18.51 0.28 16.90
C PRO A 211 19.96 0.21 16.43
N LYS A 212 20.18 0.55 15.15
CA LYS A 212 21.50 0.78 14.57
C LYS A 212 21.71 2.28 14.37
N GLU A 213 22.78 2.82 14.95
CA GLU A 213 23.11 4.24 14.73
C GLU A 213 23.69 4.47 13.34
N CYS A 214 23.10 5.41 12.62
CA CYS A 214 23.49 5.82 11.28
C CYS A 214 23.85 7.30 11.27
N ASN A 215 25.11 7.60 10.92
CA ASN A 215 25.63 8.97 10.90
C ASN A 215 25.55 9.57 9.49
N TYR A 216 24.91 10.72 9.39
CA TYR A 216 24.72 11.47 8.15
C TYR A 216 25.31 12.87 8.26
N LYS A 217 25.63 13.47 7.12
CA LYS A 217 25.96 14.90 7.02
C LYS A 217 24.72 15.65 6.54
N ASP A 218 24.31 16.68 7.28
CA ASP A 218 23.28 17.59 6.81
C ASP A 218 23.84 18.61 5.79
N SER A 219 22.99 19.50 5.30
CA SER A 219 23.36 20.54 4.33
C SER A 219 24.38 21.54 4.85
N ALA A 220 24.58 21.63 6.17
CA ALA A 220 25.57 22.50 6.81
C ALA A 220 26.87 21.73 7.16
N GLY A 221 26.98 20.44 6.81
CA GLY A 221 28.12 19.59 7.13
C GLY A 221 28.14 19.08 8.58
N LYS A 222 27.07 19.33 9.35
CA LYS A 222 26.94 18.82 10.72
C LYS A 222 26.60 17.33 10.67
N THR A 223 27.21 16.57 11.58
CA THR A 223 26.87 15.16 11.76
C THR A 223 25.52 15.04 12.48
N VAL A 224 24.62 14.26 11.90
CA VAL A 224 23.33 13.89 12.48
C VAL A 224 23.32 12.38 12.66
N SER A 225 23.12 11.91 13.89
CA SER A 225 22.95 10.49 14.19
C SER A 225 21.46 10.15 14.18
N VAL A 226 21.10 9.07 13.49
CA VAL A 226 19.72 8.58 13.37
C VAL A 226 19.70 7.12 13.78
N SER A 227 18.85 6.80 14.75
CA SER A 227 18.57 5.42 15.15
C SER A 227 17.73 4.74 14.08
N TYR A 228 18.35 3.86 13.30
CA TYR A 228 17.70 3.07 12.26
C TYR A 228 17.25 1.72 12.80
N ILE A 229 15.94 1.47 12.79
CA ILE A 229 15.30 0.40 13.57
C ILE A 229 14.66 -0.62 12.62
N SER A 230 14.93 -1.90 12.87
CA SER A 230 14.28 -2.99 12.15
C SER A 230 12.88 -3.25 12.70
N SER A 231 12.00 -3.80 11.89
CA SER A 231 10.63 -4.17 12.30
C SER A 231 10.13 -5.38 11.51
N ARG A 232 8.96 -5.89 11.89
CA ARG A 232 8.28 -7.00 11.22
C ARG A 232 6.88 -6.57 10.81
N TYR A 233 6.40 -7.11 9.69
CA TYR A 233 5.08 -6.85 9.15
C TYR A 233 4.34 -8.15 8.88
N THR A 234 3.02 -8.11 9.05
CA THR A 234 2.10 -9.11 8.53
C THR A 234 1.56 -8.62 7.20
N LEU A 235 1.71 -9.43 6.15
CA LEU A 235 1.14 -9.18 4.83
C LEU A 235 -0.17 -9.95 4.69
N THR A 236 -1.24 -9.23 4.37
CA THR A 236 -2.55 -9.79 4.06
C THR A 236 -3.02 -9.28 2.70
N PHE A 237 -3.63 -10.15 1.89
CA PHE A 237 -4.17 -9.81 0.59
C PHE A 237 -5.68 -9.60 0.67
N TYR A 238 -6.13 -8.52 0.03
CA TYR A 238 -7.52 -8.14 -0.04
C TYR A 238 -7.96 -7.95 -1.50
N ALA A 239 -9.20 -8.31 -1.81
CA ALA A 239 -9.82 -7.96 -3.08
C ALA A 239 -10.08 -6.46 -3.11
N ALA A 240 -9.47 -5.75 -4.06
CA ALA A 240 -9.49 -4.29 -4.09
C ALA A 240 -10.92 -3.71 -4.17
N LYS A 241 -11.79 -4.38 -4.95
CA LYS A 241 -13.16 -3.92 -5.21
C LYS A 241 -14.12 -4.11 -4.04
N THR A 242 -13.93 -5.17 -3.25
CA THR A 242 -14.85 -5.54 -2.15
C THR A 242 -14.27 -5.27 -0.77
N GLY A 243 -12.95 -5.08 -0.65
CA GLY A 243 -12.27 -4.95 0.63
C GLY A 243 -12.15 -6.27 1.42
N GLU A 244 -12.60 -7.39 0.85
CA GLU A 244 -12.60 -8.68 1.53
C GLU A 244 -11.20 -9.29 1.56
N LYS A 245 -10.86 -9.93 2.69
CA LYS A 245 -9.62 -10.70 2.80
C LYS A 245 -9.69 -11.92 1.89
N ILE A 246 -8.71 -12.07 1.01
CA ILE A 246 -8.61 -13.17 0.03
C ILE A 246 -7.39 -14.06 0.27
N GLY A 247 -6.49 -13.70 1.16
CA GLY A 247 -5.36 -14.54 1.51
C GLY A 247 -4.38 -13.92 2.49
N ASP A 248 -3.45 -14.73 2.97
CA ASP A 248 -2.34 -14.32 3.82
C ASP A 248 -1.02 -14.44 3.06
N GLY A 249 -0.25 -13.36 3.02
CA GLY A 249 1.12 -13.33 2.48
C GLY A 249 2.20 -13.65 3.50
N GLY A 250 1.80 -13.87 4.76
CA GLY A 250 2.70 -14.24 5.85
C GLY A 250 3.47 -13.06 6.43
N THR A 251 4.67 -13.34 6.93
CA THR A 251 5.52 -12.35 7.59
C THR A 251 6.55 -11.78 6.63
N VAL A 252 6.70 -10.45 6.65
CA VAL A 252 7.75 -9.73 5.92
C VAL A 252 8.64 -8.99 6.92
N ASN A 253 9.94 -9.20 6.82
CA ASN A 253 10.91 -8.49 7.66
C ASN A 253 11.33 -7.16 7.02
N ALA A 254 11.60 -6.17 7.87
CA ALA A 254 12.21 -4.90 7.48
C ALA A 254 13.59 -4.79 8.17
N PRO A 255 14.66 -5.32 7.55
CA PRO A 255 15.97 -5.37 8.19
C PRO A 255 16.66 -4.00 8.23
N ALA A 256 17.28 -3.69 9.36
CA ALA A 256 18.11 -2.50 9.57
C ALA A 256 19.63 -2.84 9.58
N ASN A 257 20.05 -3.81 8.77
CA ASN A 257 21.42 -4.32 8.75
C ASN A 257 22.45 -3.31 8.20
N ARG A 258 22.02 -2.40 7.31
CA ARG A 258 22.86 -1.36 6.68
C ARG A 258 22.17 0.00 6.72
N CYS A 259 22.93 1.04 7.02
CA CYS A 259 22.46 2.42 6.92
C CYS A 259 22.20 2.78 5.45
N PRO A 260 20.99 3.26 5.09
CA PRO A 260 20.72 3.70 3.72
C PRO A 260 21.55 4.95 3.40
N SER A 261 21.83 5.22 2.12
CA SER A 261 22.59 6.42 1.72
C SER A 261 21.86 7.72 2.01
N PHE A 262 20.52 7.68 1.97
CA PHE A 262 19.62 8.77 2.32
C PHE A 262 18.55 8.22 3.25
N ILE A 263 18.16 8.99 4.26
CA ILE A 263 17.18 8.56 5.24
C ILE A 263 16.17 9.67 5.52
N SER A 264 14.89 9.29 5.56
CA SER A 264 13.85 10.11 6.17
C SER A 264 13.69 9.66 7.61
N TYR A 265 13.65 10.61 8.54
CA TYR A 265 13.58 10.31 9.98
C TYR A 265 12.68 11.32 10.68
N ASN A 266 12.18 10.92 11.85
CA ASN A 266 11.43 11.79 12.73
C ASN A 266 12.41 12.72 13.46
N LYS A 267 12.30 14.03 13.23
CA LYS A 267 13.20 15.04 13.82
C LYS A 267 13.09 15.16 15.34
N ALA A 268 11.96 14.78 15.94
CA ALA A 268 11.77 14.85 17.38
C ALA A 268 12.43 13.65 18.10
N THR A 269 12.34 12.46 17.51
CA THR A 269 12.86 11.23 18.14
C THR A 269 14.20 10.77 17.58
N MET A 270 14.67 11.36 16.48
CA MET A 270 15.85 10.93 15.73
C MET A 270 15.78 9.46 15.27
N LYS A 271 14.56 8.93 15.09
CA LYS A 271 14.32 7.54 14.66
C LYS A 271 13.92 7.47 13.20
N SER A 272 14.33 6.38 12.55
CA SER A 272 13.83 5.95 11.26
C SER A 272 13.62 4.44 11.28
N TYR A 273 12.60 3.96 10.57
CA TYR A 273 12.28 2.55 10.49
C TYR A 273 12.64 2.01 9.12
N ALA A 274 13.20 0.80 9.10
CA ALA A 274 13.47 0.10 7.85
C ALA A 274 12.18 -0.16 7.08
N ALA A 275 12.27 -0.10 5.76
CA ALA A 275 11.18 -0.52 4.88
C ALA A 275 11.09 -2.06 4.84
N PRO A 276 9.90 -2.64 4.67
CA PRO A 276 9.74 -4.06 4.39
C PRO A 276 10.58 -4.47 3.17
N ASP A 277 11.21 -5.63 3.23
CA ASP A 277 12.04 -6.16 2.16
C ASP A 277 11.23 -6.40 0.88
N SER A 278 11.58 -5.70 -0.20
CA SER A 278 10.88 -5.79 -1.49
C SER A 278 10.92 -7.19 -2.08
N GLY A 279 12.03 -7.92 -1.93
CA GLY A 279 12.15 -9.29 -2.44
C GLY A 279 11.18 -10.24 -1.75
N SER A 280 10.98 -10.08 -0.44
CA SER A 280 10.01 -10.85 0.34
C SER A 280 8.57 -10.51 -0.01
N ILE A 281 8.27 -9.23 -0.30
CA ILE A 281 6.95 -8.81 -0.81
C ILE A 281 6.67 -9.47 -2.16
N GLU A 282 7.63 -9.41 -3.10
CA GLU A 282 7.49 -10.02 -4.41
C GLU A 282 7.39 -11.54 -4.32
N ALA A 283 8.15 -12.21 -3.46
CA ALA A 283 8.05 -13.65 -3.27
C ALA A 283 6.66 -14.06 -2.73
N ALA A 284 6.09 -13.27 -1.82
CA ALA A 284 4.73 -13.50 -1.32
C ALA A 284 3.67 -13.28 -2.41
N LEU A 285 3.82 -12.23 -3.22
CA LEU A 285 2.94 -11.97 -4.37
C LEU A 285 3.08 -13.03 -5.45
N ASP A 286 4.29 -13.47 -5.76
CA ASP A 286 4.56 -14.54 -6.71
C ASP A 286 3.85 -15.81 -6.25
N LYS A 287 3.98 -16.18 -4.97
CA LYS A 287 3.31 -17.36 -4.41
C LYS A 287 1.78 -17.24 -4.44
N PHE A 288 1.23 -16.04 -4.21
CA PHE A 288 -0.21 -15.84 -4.14
C PHE A 288 -0.86 -15.69 -5.52
N LEU A 289 -0.15 -15.14 -6.51
CA LEU A 289 -0.67 -14.77 -7.83
C LEU A 289 -0.15 -15.65 -8.97
N SER A 290 0.68 -16.65 -8.68
CA SER A 290 1.11 -17.69 -9.62
C SER A 290 -0.03 -18.60 -10.04
#